data_AF-A0A952PC13-F1
#
_entry.id   AF-A0A952PC13-F1
#
_cell.length_a   1.000
_cell.length_b   1.000
_cell.length_c   1.000
_cell.angle_alpha   90.00
_cell.angle_beta   90.00
_cell.angle_gamma   90.00
#
_symmetry.space_group_name_H-M   'P 1'
#
loop_
_entity.id
_entity.type
_entity.pdbx_description
1 polymer ?
#
loop_
_entity_poly.entity_id
_entity_poly.type
_entity_poly.pdbx_seq_one_letter_code
_entity_poly.pdbx_strand_id
1 'polypeptide(L)'
;MKFLYIFLLCLLSFTLVNAQDGLPSAQRAKEPTSFLEVPQILKTRVEVFFGQLMKDDVKKAYDNILSSSPISRQKADLDNLHSQTNRAFNIYGKLSGYEAVSAEIATSSYIRLRYLGLHGNFPVRWIFTFYKSPEKDWIVTNIKFDDLSEYFFKGD
;
A
#
# COMPACT_ATOMS: atom_id res chain seq x y z
N MET A 1 -37.13 -29.12 -51.96
CA MET A 1 -36.46 -27.82 -52.13
C MET A 1 -36.50 -27.05 -50.82
N LYS A 2 -35.34 -26.56 -50.38
CA LYS A 2 -35.13 -25.54 -49.34
C LYS A 2 -35.79 -25.81 -47.97
N PHE A 3 -35.13 -26.60 -47.14
CA PHE A 3 -34.77 -26.19 -45.78
C PHE A 3 -33.43 -26.87 -45.45
N LEU A 4 -32.40 -26.14 -45.87
CA LEU A 4 -30.99 -26.48 -45.98
C LEU A 4 -30.31 -25.92 -44.72
N TYR A 5 -29.75 -26.80 -43.90
CA TYR A 5 -28.60 -26.55 -43.01
C TYR A 5 -28.57 -25.22 -42.22
N ILE A 6 -29.24 -25.18 -41.07
CA ILE A 6 -28.89 -24.24 -39.98
C ILE A 6 -28.98 -24.97 -38.64
N PHE A 7 -28.09 -25.94 -38.41
CA PHE A 7 -27.82 -26.43 -37.04
C PHE A 7 -26.42 -27.03 -36.87
N LEU A 8 -25.45 -26.63 -37.70
CA LEU A 8 -24.08 -27.14 -37.62
C LEU A 8 -23.06 -26.07 -38.02
N LEU A 9 -22.99 -24.97 -37.25
CA LEU A 9 -21.91 -23.99 -37.33
C LEU A 9 -21.92 -23.09 -36.08
N CYS A 10 -21.54 -23.65 -34.94
CA CYS A 10 -21.07 -22.90 -33.77
C CYS A 10 -20.03 -23.76 -33.02
N LEU A 11 -19.02 -24.20 -33.76
CA LEU A 11 -17.71 -24.55 -33.21
C LEU A 11 -16.71 -23.55 -33.81
N LEU A 12 -15.84 -23.04 -32.95
CA LEU A 12 -14.74 -22.10 -33.21
C LEU A 12 -15.13 -20.64 -33.42
N SER A 13 -15.06 -19.86 -32.34
CA SER A 13 -14.14 -18.71 -32.19
C SER A 13 -14.47 -17.96 -30.89
N PHE A 14 -13.45 -17.41 -30.23
CA PHE A 14 -13.48 -16.64 -28.96
C PHE A 14 -13.33 -17.43 -27.66
N THR A 15 -12.33 -18.29 -27.59
CA THR A 15 -11.54 -18.43 -26.36
C THR A 15 -10.17 -17.83 -26.59
N LEU A 16 -10.04 -16.50 -26.47
CA LEU A 16 -8.74 -15.85 -26.35
C LEU A 16 -8.87 -14.52 -25.59
N VAL A 17 -8.07 -14.43 -24.53
CA VAL A 17 -7.60 -13.23 -23.83
C VAL A 17 -8.59 -12.53 -22.88
N ASN A 18 -8.65 -13.05 -21.66
CA ASN A 18 -8.45 -12.22 -20.47
C ASN A 18 -7.49 -12.95 -19.54
N ALA A 19 -6.23 -13.12 -19.98
CA ALA A 19 -5.11 -13.28 -19.07
C ALA A 19 -4.78 -11.87 -18.56
N GLN A 20 -5.57 -11.40 -17.59
CA GLN A 20 -5.11 -10.32 -16.74
C GLN A 20 -4.11 -11.00 -15.80
N ASP A 21 -2.81 -10.83 -16.10
CA ASP A 21 -1.71 -11.16 -15.18
C ASP A 21 -1.89 -10.31 -13.92
N GLY A 22 -2.77 -10.78 -13.05
CA GLY A 22 -2.78 -10.40 -11.66
C GLY A 22 -1.48 -10.93 -11.08
N LEU A 23 -0.64 -10.01 -10.59
CA LEU A 23 0.34 -10.33 -9.56
C LEU A 23 -0.30 -11.33 -8.58
N PRO A 24 0.42 -12.37 -8.12
CA PRO A 24 -0.11 -13.25 -7.10
C PRO A 24 -0.59 -12.36 -5.96
N SER A 25 -1.90 -12.31 -5.76
CA SER A 25 -2.44 -11.75 -4.54
C SER A 25 -1.87 -12.65 -3.47
N ALA A 26 -0.82 -12.19 -2.79
CA ALA A 26 -0.48 -12.66 -1.46
C ALA A 26 -1.84 -12.82 -0.77
N GLN A 27 -2.17 -14.05 -0.36
CA GLN A 27 -3.47 -14.36 0.23
C GLN A 27 -3.78 -13.26 1.23
N ARG A 28 -4.83 -12.49 0.93
CA ARG A 28 -5.19 -11.28 1.68
C ARG A 28 -5.52 -11.76 3.08
N ALA A 29 -4.55 -11.69 4.00
CA ALA A 29 -4.79 -11.93 5.40
C ALA A 29 -6.00 -11.08 5.79
N LYS A 30 -6.93 -11.65 6.56
CA LYS A 30 -8.15 -10.95 6.97
C LYS A 30 -7.73 -9.62 7.61
N GLU A 31 -8.15 -8.50 7.01
CA GLU A 31 -7.78 -7.19 7.55
C GLU A 31 -8.18 -7.10 9.03
N PRO A 32 -7.35 -6.46 9.88
CA PRO A 32 -7.70 -6.28 11.28
C PRO A 32 -9.04 -5.55 11.42
N THR A 33 -9.85 -5.88 12.43
CA THR A 33 -11.16 -5.25 12.67
C THR A 33 -11.07 -3.72 12.77
N SER A 34 -9.94 -3.18 13.27
CA SER A 34 -9.72 -1.72 13.34
C SER A 34 -9.68 -1.04 11.97
N PHE A 35 -9.39 -1.77 10.89
CA PHE A 35 -9.39 -1.23 9.53
C PHE A 35 -10.78 -1.13 8.90
N LEU A 36 -11.83 -1.68 9.51
CA LEU A 36 -13.18 -1.65 8.92
C LEU A 36 -13.69 -0.22 8.71
N GLU A 37 -13.35 0.70 9.61
CA GLU A 37 -13.78 2.10 9.58
C GLU A 37 -12.80 3.02 8.84
N VAL A 38 -11.66 2.49 8.38
CA VAL A 38 -10.67 3.29 7.65
C VAL A 38 -11.18 3.58 6.23
N PRO A 39 -11.22 4.85 5.78
CA PRO A 39 -11.60 5.17 4.42
C PRO A 39 -10.75 4.44 3.38
N GLN A 40 -11.40 3.83 2.38
CA GLN A 40 -10.72 3.01 1.36
C GLN A 40 -9.59 3.75 0.65
N ILE A 41 -9.77 5.06 0.41
CA ILE A 41 -8.74 5.90 -0.22
C ILE A 41 -7.41 5.91 0.57
N LEU A 42 -7.45 5.83 1.91
CA LEU A 42 -6.25 5.78 2.72
C LEU A 42 -5.54 4.44 2.59
N LYS A 43 -6.31 3.34 2.61
CA LYS A 43 -5.78 1.98 2.40
C LYS A 43 -5.07 1.89 1.06
N THR A 44 -5.75 2.29 -0.01
CA THR A 44 -5.20 2.26 -1.37
C THR A 44 -3.94 3.11 -1.53
N ARG A 45 -3.85 4.27 -0.87
CA ARG A 45 -2.61 5.07 -0.89
C ARG A 45 -1.43 4.35 -0.26
N VAL A 46 -1.65 3.64 0.85
CA VAL A 46 -0.60 2.85 1.51
C VAL A 46 -0.24 1.61 0.68
N GLU A 47 -1.23 0.92 0.10
CA GLU A 47 -0.99 -0.20 -0.82
C GLU A 47 -0.14 0.20 -2.02
N VAL A 48 -0.46 1.34 -2.66
CA VAL A 48 0.33 1.88 -3.77
C VAL A 48 1.74 2.24 -3.31
N PHE A 49 1.89 2.84 -2.13
CA PHE A 49 3.20 3.17 -1.56
C PHE A 49 4.08 1.93 -1.40
N PHE A 50 3.59 0.89 -0.71
CA PHE A 50 4.34 -0.36 -0.57
C PHE A 50 4.57 -1.04 -1.92
N GLY A 51 3.61 -0.98 -2.84
CA GLY A 51 3.75 -1.50 -4.20
C GLY A 51 4.88 -0.84 -5.00
N GLN A 52 5.20 0.44 -4.75
CA GLN A 52 6.38 1.09 -5.34
C GLN A 52 7.66 0.72 -4.59
N LEU A 53 7.62 0.63 -3.25
CA LEU A 53 8.78 0.21 -2.46
C LEU A 53 9.26 -1.21 -2.80
N MET A 54 8.35 -2.16 -3.01
CA MET A 54 8.70 -3.52 -3.44
C MET A 54 9.28 -3.59 -4.86
N LYS A 55 9.16 -2.52 -5.65
CA LYS A 55 9.79 -2.37 -6.98
C LYS A 55 11.12 -1.61 -6.91
N ASP A 56 11.64 -1.36 -5.70
CA ASP A 56 12.80 -0.52 -5.42
C ASP A 56 12.65 0.94 -5.93
N ASP A 57 11.42 1.41 -6.19
CA ASP A 57 11.13 2.78 -6.64
C ASP A 57 10.75 3.68 -5.46
N VAL A 58 11.73 3.88 -4.57
CA VAL A 58 11.58 4.67 -3.33
C VAL A 58 11.12 6.10 -3.63
N LYS A 59 11.71 6.73 -4.66
CA LYS A 59 11.38 8.10 -5.03
C LYS A 59 9.90 8.21 -5.42
N LYS A 60 9.42 7.35 -6.32
CA LYS A 60 8.02 7.37 -6.76
C LYS A 60 7.05 7.02 -5.64
N ALA A 61 7.45 6.15 -4.71
CA ALA A 61 6.63 5.84 -3.53
C ALA A 61 6.32 7.12 -2.74
N TYR A 62 7.34 7.90 -2.40
CA TYR A 62 7.19 9.14 -1.65
C TYR A 62 6.52 10.25 -2.46
N ASP A 63 6.91 10.45 -3.72
CA ASP A 63 6.27 11.44 -4.62
C ASP A 63 4.75 11.22 -4.69
N ASN A 64 4.31 9.96 -4.84
CA ASN A 64 2.89 9.63 -4.94
C ASN A 64 2.15 9.86 -3.61
N ILE A 65 2.65 9.28 -2.51
CA ILE A 65 1.91 9.31 -1.24
C ILE A 65 1.90 10.71 -0.63
N LEU A 66 2.94 11.53 -0.88
CA LEU A 66 3.07 12.88 -0.35
C LEU A 66 2.57 13.97 -1.31
N SER A 67 2.10 13.64 -2.51
CA SER A 67 1.67 14.59 -3.54
C SER A 67 0.78 15.74 -3.04
N SER A 68 -0.18 15.47 -2.16
CA SER A 68 -1.07 16.48 -1.55
C SER A 68 -0.55 17.10 -0.24
N SER A 69 0.52 16.54 0.34
CA SER A 69 1.09 16.96 1.61
C SER A 69 1.97 18.20 1.47
N PRO A 70 1.99 19.13 2.45
CA PRO A 70 3.01 20.19 2.52
C PRO A 70 4.45 19.67 2.51
N ILE A 71 4.68 18.43 2.98
CA ILE A 71 6.00 17.77 3.00
C ILE A 71 6.59 17.68 1.57
N SER A 72 5.76 17.51 0.54
CA SER A 72 6.26 17.39 -0.84
C SER A 72 6.99 18.63 -1.36
N ARG A 73 6.77 19.79 -0.74
CA ARG A 73 7.44 21.05 -1.10
C ARG A 73 8.77 21.23 -0.36
N GLN A 74 9.06 20.39 0.62
CA GLN A 74 10.27 20.45 1.42
C GLN A 74 11.28 19.45 0.87
N LYS A 75 12.10 19.92 -0.09
CA LYS A 75 13.05 19.05 -0.80
C LYS A 75 14.01 18.32 0.16
N ALA A 76 14.51 19.01 1.18
CA ALA A 76 15.40 18.41 2.17
C ALA A 76 14.74 17.26 2.95
N ASP A 77 13.46 17.39 3.31
CA ASP A 77 12.71 16.35 4.00
C ASP A 77 12.48 15.13 3.10
N LEU A 78 12.13 15.35 1.83
CA LEU A 78 11.99 14.27 0.86
C LEU A 78 13.31 13.52 0.63
N ASP A 79 14.40 14.26 0.42
CA ASP A 79 15.72 13.66 0.22
C ASP A 79 16.16 12.86 1.47
N ASN A 80 15.83 13.35 2.66
CA ASN A 80 16.07 12.65 3.92
C ASN A 80 15.25 11.36 4.03
N LEU A 81 13.95 11.39 3.69
CA LEU A 81 13.10 10.20 3.65
C LEU A 81 13.64 9.15 2.68
N HIS A 82 14.03 9.56 1.46
CA HIS A 82 14.65 8.66 0.49
C HIS A 82 15.93 8.03 1.03
N SER A 83 16.82 8.83 1.63
CA SER A 83 18.08 8.35 2.18
C SER A 83 17.86 7.36 3.32
N GLN A 84 16.95 7.67 4.25
CA GLN A 84 16.62 6.81 5.37
C GLN A 84 16.04 5.47 4.91
N THR A 85 15.10 5.47 3.96
CA THR A 85 14.51 4.22 3.44
C THR A 85 15.55 3.36 2.73
N ASN A 86 16.40 3.95 1.89
CA ASN A 86 17.48 3.20 1.23
C ASN A 86 18.46 2.60 2.23
N ARG A 87 18.83 3.36 3.27
CA ARG A 87 19.67 2.84 4.36
C ARG A 87 18.98 1.70 5.09
N ALA A 88 17.68 1.83 5.37
CA ALA A 88 16.89 0.79 6.00
C ALA A 88 16.87 -0.50 5.16
N PHE A 89 16.75 -0.40 3.84
CA PHE A 89 16.78 -1.58 2.95
C PHE A 89 18.15 -2.29 2.98
N ASN A 90 19.25 -1.55 3.17
CA ASN A 90 20.57 -2.16 3.34
C ASN A 90 20.71 -2.89 4.69
N ILE A 91 20.04 -2.42 5.73
CA ILE A 91 20.12 -2.99 7.09
C ILE A 91 19.14 -4.16 7.25
N TYR A 92 17.86 -3.90 7.00
CA TYR A 92 16.76 -4.84 7.25
C TYR A 92 16.46 -5.73 6.05
N GLY A 93 17.09 -5.49 4.90
CA GLY A 93 16.85 -6.20 3.65
C GLY A 93 15.78 -5.52 2.80
N LYS A 94 15.63 -5.99 1.56
CA LYS A 94 14.58 -5.50 0.65
C LYS A 94 13.19 -5.87 1.19
N LEU A 95 12.22 -4.99 0.93
CA LEU A 95 10.81 -5.23 1.25
C LEU A 95 10.21 -6.22 0.26
N SER A 96 9.62 -7.32 0.75
CA SER A 96 8.96 -8.35 -0.06
C SER A 96 7.44 -8.40 0.11
N GLY A 97 6.92 -7.75 1.15
CA GLY A 97 5.49 -7.73 1.45
C GLY A 97 5.17 -6.77 2.59
N TYR A 98 3.87 -6.63 2.89
CA TYR A 98 3.40 -5.80 3.99
C TYR A 98 2.07 -6.32 4.53
N GLU A 99 1.83 -6.10 5.82
CA GLU A 99 0.62 -6.54 6.52
C GLU A 99 0.02 -5.39 7.31
N ALA A 100 -1.30 -5.21 7.23
CA ALA A 100 -2.02 -4.26 8.06
C ALA A 100 -2.06 -4.78 9.51
N VAL A 101 -1.62 -3.96 10.47
CA VAL A 101 -1.56 -4.36 11.88
C VAL A 101 -2.71 -3.74 12.67
N SER A 102 -2.81 -2.41 12.65
CA SER A 102 -3.91 -1.70 13.31
C SER A 102 -4.15 -0.33 12.72
N ALA A 103 -5.37 0.16 12.89
CA ALA A 103 -5.72 1.55 12.67
C ALA A 103 -6.13 2.20 14.00
N GLU A 104 -5.80 3.47 14.14
CA GLU A 104 -6.16 4.31 15.27
C GLU A 104 -6.85 5.56 14.71
N ILE A 105 -8.15 5.67 14.99
CA ILE A 105 -8.99 6.79 14.57
C ILE A 105 -9.11 7.72 15.77
N ALA A 106 -8.33 8.80 15.79
CA ALA A 106 -8.42 9.80 16.85
C ALA A 106 -9.67 10.68 16.66
N THR A 107 -9.98 11.02 15.41
CA THR A 107 -11.22 11.68 14.99
C THR A 107 -11.56 11.26 13.55
N SER A 108 -12.75 11.63 13.06
CA SER A 108 -13.14 11.42 11.66
C SER A 108 -12.20 12.05 10.62
N SER A 109 -11.35 12.99 11.06
CA SER A 109 -10.40 13.72 10.21
C SER A 109 -8.94 13.43 10.54
N TYR A 110 -8.64 12.57 11.53
CA TYR A 110 -7.27 12.29 11.93
C TYR A 110 -7.09 10.81 12.26
N ILE A 111 -6.38 10.11 11.39
CA ILE A 111 -6.28 8.65 11.37
C ILE A 111 -4.82 8.25 11.25
N ARG A 112 -4.41 7.25 12.04
CA ARG A 112 -3.09 6.64 11.95
C ARG A 112 -3.23 5.18 11.57
N LEU A 113 -2.47 4.76 10.55
CA LEU A 113 -2.41 3.37 10.09
C LEU A 113 -1.04 2.79 10.40
N ARG A 114 -1.03 1.57 10.92
CA ARG A 114 0.17 0.82 11.29
C ARG A 114 0.25 -0.46 10.46
N TYR A 115 1.43 -0.68 9.88
CA TYR A 115 1.72 -1.83 9.03
C TYR A 115 3.03 -2.48 9.45
N LEU A 116 3.12 -3.80 9.27
CA LEU A 116 4.35 -4.57 9.36
C LEU A 116 4.92 -4.69 7.94
N GLY A 117 6.09 -4.13 7.69
CA GLY A 117 6.86 -4.35 6.49
C GLY A 117 7.65 -5.65 6.61
N LEU A 118 7.48 -6.55 5.65
CA LEU A 118 8.18 -7.82 5.59
C LEU A 118 9.47 -7.61 4.81
N HIS A 119 10.59 -7.41 5.53
CA HIS A 119 11.91 -7.32 4.92
C HIS A 119 12.71 -8.62 5.10
N GLY A 120 13.72 -8.82 4.26
CA GLY A 120 14.49 -10.07 4.23
C GLY A 120 15.20 -10.45 5.53
N ASN A 121 15.66 -9.49 6.33
CA ASN A 121 16.42 -9.76 7.56
C ASN A 121 15.57 -9.57 8.82
N PHE A 122 14.78 -8.49 8.90
CA PHE A 122 13.97 -8.15 10.07
C PHE A 122 12.67 -7.46 9.67
N PRO A 123 11.55 -7.69 10.39
CA PRO A 123 10.34 -6.92 10.15
C PRO A 123 10.54 -5.46 10.54
N VAL A 124 9.92 -4.54 9.79
CA VAL A 124 9.99 -3.10 10.05
C VAL A 124 8.59 -2.58 10.30
N ARG A 125 8.40 -1.82 11.37
CA ARG A 125 7.13 -1.15 11.64
C ARG A 125 7.02 0.09 10.77
N TRP A 126 5.90 0.24 10.08
CA TRP A 126 5.55 1.42 9.29
C TRP A 126 4.31 2.11 9.88
N ILE A 127 4.37 3.44 9.98
CA ILE A 127 3.31 4.26 10.56
C ILE A 127 3.01 5.43 9.63
N PHE A 128 1.77 5.49 9.16
CA PHE A 128 1.25 6.56 8.32
C PHE A 128 0.23 7.37 9.11
N THR A 129 0.40 8.68 9.18
CA THR A 129 -0.57 9.57 9.83
C THR A 129 -1.22 10.46 8.78
N PHE A 130 -2.54 10.38 8.71
CA PHE A 130 -3.37 11.11 7.77
C PHE A 130 -4.21 12.16 8.49
N TYR A 131 -4.34 13.31 7.84
CA TYR A 131 -5.23 14.38 8.25
C TYR A 131 -6.13 14.78 7.08
N LYS A 132 -7.43 14.88 7.32
CA LYS A 132 -8.39 15.43 6.36
C LYS A 132 -8.34 16.95 6.44
N SER A 133 -7.51 17.55 5.60
CA SER A 133 -7.36 19.00 5.50
C SER A 133 -8.63 19.62 4.90
N PRO A 134 -9.08 20.79 5.39
CA PRO A 134 -10.23 21.50 4.82
C PRO A 134 -10.09 21.81 3.32
N GLU A 135 -8.87 22.07 2.85
CA GLU A 135 -8.62 22.54 1.47
C GLU A 135 -8.13 21.44 0.53
N LYS A 136 -7.45 20.42 1.07
CA LYS A 136 -6.71 19.42 0.28
C LYS A 136 -7.18 17.99 0.51
N ASP A 137 -8.30 17.85 1.21
CA ASP A 137 -8.82 16.57 1.69
C ASP A 137 -7.72 15.80 2.45
N TRP A 138 -7.70 14.46 2.37
CA TRP A 138 -6.69 13.65 3.03
C TRP A 138 -5.27 13.96 2.57
N ILE A 139 -4.44 14.41 3.51
CA ILE A 139 -3.00 14.58 3.37
C ILE A 139 -2.25 13.66 4.33
N VAL A 140 -1.03 13.28 3.99
CA VAL A 140 -0.11 12.64 4.92
C VAL A 140 0.60 13.73 5.72
N THR A 141 0.50 13.69 7.04
CA THR A 141 1.21 14.63 7.93
C THR A 141 2.50 14.03 8.47
N ASN A 142 2.64 12.70 8.45
CA ASN A 142 3.83 12.02 8.93
C ASN A 142 3.91 10.59 8.38
N ILE A 143 5.12 10.16 8.03
CA ILE A 143 5.49 8.77 7.72
C ILE A 143 6.67 8.44 8.61
N LYS A 144 6.55 7.37 9.39
CA LYS A 144 7.64 6.85 10.23
C LYS A 144 7.84 5.38 9.95
N PHE A 145 9.07 4.93 10.12
CA PHE A 145 9.38 3.52 10.23
C PHE A 145 10.53 3.29 11.20
N ASP A 146 10.53 2.14 11.87
CA ASP A 146 11.52 1.74 12.87
C ASP A 146 11.55 0.21 13.03
N ASP A 147 12.56 -0.31 13.71
CA ASP A 147 12.73 -1.72 14.05
C ASP A 147 12.00 -2.15 15.33
N LEU A 148 11.20 -1.24 15.91
CA LEU A 148 10.47 -1.45 17.15
C LEU A 148 9.13 -2.18 16.89
N SER A 149 9.20 -3.28 16.14
CA SER A 149 8.04 -4.09 15.76
C SER A 149 7.37 -4.79 16.95
N GLU A 150 8.10 -4.97 18.06
CA GLU A 150 7.59 -5.56 19.31
C GLU A 150 6.43 -4.76 19.92
N TYR A 151 6.36 -3.45 19.66
CA TYR A 151 5.28 -2.58 20.14
C TYR A 151 3.93 -2.85 19.44
N PHE A 152 3.88 -3.75 18.47
CA PHE A 152 2.61 -4.24 17.93
C PHE A 152 1.93 -5.24 18.85
N PHE A 153 2.70 -5.93 19.68
CA PHE A 153 2.14 -6.76 20.73
C PHE A 153 1.71 -5.83 21.87
N LYS A 154 0.46 -5.97 22.31
CA LYS A 154 0.04 -5.34 23.56
C LYS A 154 0.87 -6.01 24.66
N GLY A 155 1.57 -5.22 25.47
CA GLY A 155 2.27 -5.76 26.64
C GLY A 155 1.28 -6.47 27.55
N ASP A 156 1.69 -7.64 28.06
CA ASP A 156 1.10 -8.24 29.25
C ASP A 156 1.26 -7.30 30.47
#